data_AF-F2S8P1-F1
#
_entry.id   AF-F2S8P1-F1
#
_cell.length_a   1.000
_cell.length_b   1.000
_cell.length_c   1.000
_cell.angle_alpha   90.00
_cell.angle_beta   90.00
_cell.angle_gamma   90.00
#
_symmetry.space_group_name_H-M   'P 1'
#
loop_
_entity.id
_entity.type
_entity.pdbx_description
1 polymer ?
#
loop_
_entity_poly.entity_id
_entity_poly.type
_entity_poly.pdbx_seq_one_letter_code
_entity_poly.pdbx_strand_id
1 'polypeptide(L)'
;MSMNPSPARNLTTNETIFESLDQTAGLCPQSRRPINQLHWVTNTASSTGCDNNTIILSIYVDFYHSCTYTKAYPAILPSSYTRKMPYDNGARVEKKGAYMLLWSTSADFLYHWGILIATSETGGTLFHQTYNKDMWSLAVEIRDITRSRSLLCALKLGDVEDCSGTWMNAIEACLRHTKVDGEFTCRTWVLAAAFELADGGFIGMEPSWDGIAKIETEAKFLAGDSWQSGTVKVEASKQERA
;
A
#
# COMPACT_ATOMS: atom_id res chain seq x y z
N MET A 1 52.90 -40.16 36.37
CA MET A 1 53.08 -38.76 36.82
C MET A 1 51.99 -37.95 36.10
N SER A 2 50.84 -37.70 36.74
CA SER A 2 50.51 -36.52 37.58
C SER A 2 50.66 -35.22 36.79
N MET A 3 49.74 -34.25 36.73
CA MET A 3 48.43 -33.99 37.33
C MET A 3 47.90 -32.74 36.59
N ASN A 4 46.61 -32.73 36.23
CA ASN A 4 45.57 -31.70 36.44
C ASN A 4 45.79 -30.15 36.33
N PRO A 5 44.67 -29.38 36.21
CA PRO A 5 44.55 -28.14 35.42
C PRO A 5 44.26 -26.84 36.22
N SER A 6 44.13 -25.72 35.49
CA SER A 6 43.41 -24.44 35.79
C SER A 6 43.77 -23.64 37.06
N PRO A 7 43.49 -22.31 37.07
CA PRO A 7 42.22 -21.85 37.64
C PRO A 7 41.57 -20.63 36.95
N ALA A 8 40.25 -20.55 37.16
CA ALA A 8 39.38 -19.41 36.93
C ALA A 8 39.39 -18.39 38.09
N ARG A 9 38.92 -17.17 37.82
CA ARG A 9 38.26 -16.20 38.74
C ARG A 9 37.27 -15.39 37.85
N ASN A 10 35.92 -15.40 37.95
CA ASN A 10 34.95 -15.06 39.03
C ASN A 10 35.25 -13.69 39.68
N LEU A 11 34.33 -12.74 39.95
CA LEU A 11 32.87 -12.47 39.89
C LEU A 11 32.75 -10.91 39.98
N THR A 12 31.68 -10.21 39.56
CA THR A 12 30.48 -9.83 40.38
C THR A 12 29.51 -9.04 39.47
N THR A 13 28.25 -9.46 39.25
CA THR A 13 26.99 -9.19 40.01
C THR A 13 26.67 -7.71 40.31
N ASN A 14 25.53 -7.24 39.80
CA ASN A 14 24.54 -6.45 40.55
C ASN A 14 23.17 -6.48 39.83
N GLU A 15 22.25 -7.25 40.39
CA GLU A 15 20.80 -7.07 40.26
C GLU A 15 20.34 -6.01 41.27
N THR A 16 19.35 -5.18 40.93
CA THR A 16 18.29 -4.80 41.89
C THR A 16 17.01 -4.41 41.16
N ILE A 17 15.93 -5.07 41.59
CA ILE A 17 14.51 -4.89 41.28
C ILE A 17 13.91 -3.87 42.26
N PHE A 18 12.91 -3.08 41.86
CA PHE A 18 11.84 -2.63 42.78
C PHE A 18 10.48 -2.50 42.08
N GLU A 19 9.47 -3.01 42.79
CA GLU A 19 8.03 -3.15 42.52
C GLU A 19 7.27 -1.81 42.54
N SER A 20 6.28 -1.62 41.65
CA SER A 20 4.81 -1.62 41.86
C SER A 20 4.20 -0.44 42.65
N LEU A 21 3.21 0.26 42.06
CA LEU A 21 1.78 0.28 42.45
C LEU A 21 0.99 1.47 41.85
N ASP A 22 -0.11 1.09 41.21
CA ASP A 22 -1.49 1.62 41.26
C ASP A 22 -1.93 3.05 40.84
N GLN A 23 -3.00 3.01 40.03
CA GLN A 23 -4.20 3.88 39.95
C GLN A 23 -4.09 5.42 39.96
N THR A 24 -4.63 6.04 38.90
CA THR A 24 -5.70 7.07 39.05
C THR A 24 -6.38 7.36 37.71
N ALA A 25 -7.70 7.23 37.70
CA ALA A 25 -8.59 7.85 36.73
C ALA A 25 -8.68 9.36 37.01
N GLY A 26 -8.70 10.21 35.98
CA GLY A 26 -9.04 11.61 36.17
C GLY A 26 -8.60 12.56 35.07
N LEU A 27 -9.60 13.05 34.34
CA LEU A 27 -9.72 14.43 33.83
C LEU A 27 -8.87 14.85 32.61
N CYS A 28 -9.59 15.05 31.52
CA CYS A 28 -9.25 15.96 30.43
C CYS A 28 -9.15 17.39 30.97
N PRO A 29 -8.07 18.11 30.64
CA PRO A 29 -8.28 19.40 29.98
C PRO A 29 -7.30 19.54 28.81
N GLN A 30 -7.72 20.24 27.75
CA GLN A 30 -7.02 21.40 27.19
C GLN A 30 -7.74 21.84 25.90
N SER A 31 -8.42 22.96 26.05
CA SER A 31 -8.88 23.81 24.96
C SER A 31 -7.73 24.68 24.44
N ARG A 32 -7.74 24.92 23.12
CA ARG A 32 -7.34 26.16 22.43
C ARG A 32 -5.84 26.45 22.18
N ARG A 33 -5.56 26.47 20.86
CA ARG A 33 -4.72 27.39 20.02
C ARG A 33 -3.24 26.97 19.77
N PRO A 34 -2.56 27.51 18.72
CA PRO A 34 -3.03 28.22 17.52
C PRO A 34 -2.45 27.69 16.18
N ILE A 35 -3.09 28.14 15.09
CA ILE A 35 -2.55 28.21 13.72
C ILE A 35 -1.26 29.05 13.71
N ASN A 36 -0.21 28.56 13.03
CA ASN A 36 0.96 29.29 12.45
C ASN A 36 1.88 28.20 11.83
N GLN A 37 2.68 28.36 10.78
CA GLN A 37 3.04 29.42 9.83
C GLN A 37 3.83 28.69 8.73
N LEU A 38 3.57 28.97 7.44
CA LEU A 38 4.46 28.51 6.37
C LEU A 38 5.78 29.30 6.44
N HIS A 39 6.91 28.60 6.58
CA HIS A 39 8.22 29.14 6.28
C HIS A 39 8.61 28.72 4.85
N TRP A 40 8.78 29.71 3.99
CA TRP A 40 9.43 29.55 2.68
C TRP A 40 10.94 29.50 2.90
N VAL A 41 11.59 28.42 2.49
CA VAL A 41 13.04 28.40 2.29
C VAL A 41 13.29 28.33 0.79
N THR A 42 13.64 29.47 0.19
CA THR A 42 14.19 29.52 -1.16
C THR A 42 15.70 29.34 -1.06
N ASN A 43 16.23 28.23 -1.57
CA ASN A 43 17.65 28.16 -1.91
C ASN A 43 17.83 28.48 -3.39
N THR A 44 18.45 29.63 -3.65
CA THR A 44 19.02 30.01 -4.94
C THR A 44 20.22 29.13 -5.25
N ALA A 45 20.17 28.37 -6.33
CA ALA A 45 21.36 27.81 -6.98
C ALA A 45 21.65 28.59 -8.26
N SER A 46 22.83 29.20 -8.30
CA SER A 46 23.39 29.92 -9.45
C SER A 46 23.84 28.95 -10.55
N SER A 47 23.62 29.40 -11.78
CA SER A 47 23.96 28.80 -13.07
C SER A 47 25.32 28.09 -13.17
N THR A 48 25.34 26.89 -13.75
CA THR A 48 25.92 26.57 -15.08
C THR A 48 25.83 25.06 -15.33
N GLY A 49 25.37 24.66 -16.52
CA GLY A 49 25.42 23.26 -16.99
C GLY A 49 24.04 22.65 -17.16
N CYS A 50 23.67 22.39 -18.43
CA CYS A 50 22.49 21.64 -18.83
C CYS A 50 22.53 20.24 -18.21
N ASP A 51 21.52 19.88 -17.41
CA ASP A 51 21.07 18.50 -17.22
C ASP A 51 19.63 18.49 -16.70
N ASN A 52 18.81 17.66 -17.32
CA ASN A 52 17.38 17.49 -17.05
C ASN A 52 17.19 16.79 -15.70
N ASN A 53 16.90 17.54 -14.63
CA ASN A 53 16.48 16.98 -13.34
C ASN A 53 15.17 17.63 -12.90
N THR A 54 14.05 17.08 -13.36
CA THR A 54 12.73 17.36 -12.78
C THR A 54 12.53 16.43 -11.58
N ILE A 55 12.89 16.90 -10.39
CA ILE A 55 12.52 16.26 -9.13
C ILE A 55 11.05 16.61 -8.85
N ILE A 56 10.15 15.65 -8.98
CA ILE A 56 8.73 15.82 -8.62
C ILE A 56 8.51 15.32 -7.19
N LEU A 57 8.29 16.28 -6.28
CA LEU A 57 7.85 16.05 -4.90
C LEU A 57 6.34 15.73 -4.89
N SER A 58 6.00 14.47 -4.66
CA SER A 58 4.61 14.07 -4.39
C SER A 58 4.34 14.18 -2.89
N ILE A 59 3.61 15.22 -2.48
CA ILE A 59 3.12 15.38 -1.10
C ILE A 59 1.74 14.72 -1.01
N TYR A 60 1.61 13.70 -0.16
CA TYR A 60 0.33 13.10 0.22
C TYR A 60 -0.21 13.81 1.46
N VAL A 61 -1.44 14.35 1.40
CA VAL A 61 -2.20 14.80 2.58
C VAL A 61 -3.54 14.10 2.55
N ASP A 62 -3.68 13.02 3.32
CA ASP A 62 -4.98 12.42 3.58
C ASP A 62 -5.72 13.23 4.64
N PHE A 63 -6.82 13.85 4.23
CA PHE A 63 -7.71 14.62 5.08
C PHE A 63 -8.71 13.65 5.75
N TYR A 64 -8.40 13.19 6.96
CA TYR A 64 -9.40 12.56 7.84
C TYR A 64 -10.01 13.62 8.77
N HIS A 65 -11.32 13.85 8.64
CA HIS A 65 -12.15 14.40 9.71
C HIS A 65 -13.31 13.44 9.95
N SER A 66 -13.23 12.62 11.01
CA SER A 66 -14.39 11.95 11.57
C SER A 66 -14.92 12.79 12.74
N CYS A 67 -16.03 13.48 12.54
CA CYS A 67 -16.85 13.96 13.65
C CYS A 67 -17.88 12.87 13.98
N THR A 68 -17.75 12.26 15.16
CA THR A 68 -18.78 11.39 15.74
C THR A 68 -19.81 12.25 16.46
N TYR A 69 -21.05 12.23 15.97
CA TYR A 69 -22.22 12.64 16.75
C TYR A 69 -23.28 11.55 16.63
N THR A 70 -23.32 10.64 17.60
CA THR A 70 -24.40 9.68 17.75
C THR A 70 -25.42 10.22 18.74
N LYS A 71 -26.61 10.59 18.25
CA LYS A 71 -27.82 10.69 19.05
C LYS A 71 -28.80 9.64 18.52
N ALA A 72 -29.02 8.59 19.32
CA ALA A 72 -29.85 7.46 18.95
C ALA A 72 -31.34 7.82 19.06
N TYR A 73 -32.09 7.52 18.00
CA TYR A 73 -33.54 7.30 18.05
C TYR A 73 -33.84 5.97 17.36
N PRO A 74 -34.73 5.11 17.91
CA PRO A 74 -35.09 3.87 17.26
C PRO A 74 -36.13 4.16 16.18
N ALA A 75 -35.79 3.91 14.93
CA ALA A 75 -36.75 3.89 13.83
C ALA A 75 -36.69 2.53 13.14
N ILE A 76 -37.79 1.79 13.28
CA ILE A 76 -38.11 0.58 12.54
C ILE A 76 -38.16 0.98 11.05
N LEU A 77 -37.29 0.40 10.20
CA LEU A 77 -37.28 0.64 8.76
C LEU A 77 -37.45 -0.68 7.97
N PRO A 78 -38.24 -0.68 6.88
CA PRO A 78 -38.52 -1.85 6.07
C PRO A 78 -37.31 -2.33 5.25
N SER A 79 -37.31 -3.65 5.00
CA SER A 79 -36.20 -4.53 4.60
C SER A 79 -35.59 -4.36 3.19
N SER A 80 -35.61 -3.19 2.55
CA SER A 80 -35.00 -3.09 1.20
C SER A 80 -34.48 -1.70 0.81
N TYR A 81 -33.88 -0.98 1.76
CA TYR A 81 -33.04 0.16 1.42
C TYR A 81 -31.58 -0.30 1.41
N THR A 82 -31.11 -0.82 0.27
CA THR A 82 -29.66 -0.91 0.01
C THR A 82 -29.12 0.51 0.09
N ARG A 83 -28.53 0.84 1.24
CA ARG A 83 -27.82 2.09 1.48
C ARG A 83 -26.72 2.15 0.42
N LYS A 84 -26.97 2.86 -0.70
CA LYS A 84 -25.89 3.30 -1.59
C LYS A 84 -24.94 4.08 -0.70
N MET A 85 -23.81 3.46 -0.38
CA MET A 85 -22.75 4.12 0.36
C MET A 85 -22.38 5.35 -0.47
N PRO A 86 -22.30 6.55 0.13
CA PRO A 86 -22.22 7.80 -0.63
C PRO A 86 -20.97 7.95 -1.51
N TYR A 87 -20.04 6.99 -1.47
CA TYR A 87 -18.85 6.93 -2.31
C TYR A 87 -18.56 5.47 -2.68
N ASP A 88 -19.20 4.99 -3.74
CA ASP A 88 -18.89 3.73 -4.42
C ASP A 88 -18.53 4.08 -5.87
N ASN A 89 -17.28 3.86 -6.26
CA ASN A 89 -16.76 4.15 -7.59
C ASN A 89 -17.14 3.09 -8.64
N GLY A 90 -17.91 2.06 -8.25
CA GLY A 90 -18.40 1.00 -9.13
C GLY A 90 -17.40 -0.13 -9.39
N ALA A 91 -16.15 -0.02 -8.92
CA ALA A 91 -15.16 -1.09 -9.09
C ALA A 91 -15.62 -2.37 -8.39
N ARG A 92 -15.50 -3.52 -9.07
CA ARG A 92 -15.76 -4.84 -8.48
C ARG A 92 -14.66 -5.78 -8.92
N VAL A 93 -14.05 -6.47 -7.96
CA VAL A 93 -12.98 -7.44 -8.18
C VAL A 93 -13.47 -8.84 -7.79
N GLU A 94 -12.81 -9.86 -8.29
CA GLU A 94 -13.14 -11.24 -7.97
C GLU A 94 -12.33 -11.70 -6.76
N LYS A 95 -12.98 -12.36 -5.80
CA LYS A 95 -12.28 -12.96 -4.65
C LYS A 95 -11.23 -13.94 -5.16
N LYS A 96 -10.05 -13.94 -4.52
CA LYS A 96 -8.83 -14.63 -4.93
C LYS A 96 -8.15 -14.05 -6.18
N GLY A 97 -8.67 -13.00 -6.80
CA GLY A 97 -7.95 -12.34 -7.88
C GLY A 97 -6.76 -11.53 -7.38
N ALA A 98 -5.63 -11.62 -8.09
CA ALA A 98 -4.50 -10.72 -7.94
C ALA A 98 -4.60 -9.61 -8.99
N TYR A 99 -4.55 -8.35 -8.56
CA TYR A 99 -4.77 -7.18 -9.42
C TYR A 99 -3.63 -6.19 -9.34
N MET A 100 -3.26 -5.63 -10.49
CA MET A 100 -2.46 -4.41 -10.57
C MET A 100 -3.40 -3.20 -10.53
N LEU A 101 -3.19 -2.30 -9.58
CA LEU A 101 -4.01 -1.11 -9.36
C LEU A 101 -3.24 0.16 -9.71
N LEU A 102 -3.90 1.08 -10.42
CA LEU A 102 -3.38 2.40 -10.73
C LEU A 102 -4.32 3.48 -10.16
N TRP A 103 -3.75 4.45 -9.44
CA TRP A 103 -4.44 5.65 -8.99
C TRP A 103 -3.86 6.90 -9.67
N SER A 104 -4.72 7.87 -9.96
CA SER A 104 -4.29 9.20 -10.39
C SER A 104 -3.50 9.89 -9.28
N THR A 105 -2.44 10.60 -9.65
CA THR A 105 -1.73 11.52 -8.74
C THR A 105 -2.07 12.97 -9.06
N SER A 106 -1.44 13.93 -8.37
CA SER A 106 -1.58 15.36 -8.68
C SER A 106 -0.94 15.77 -10.01
N ALA A 107 -0.15 14.89 -10.64
CA ALA A 107 0.47 15.12 -11.93
C ALA A 107 -0.16 14.20 -12.99
N ASP A 108 -0.50 14.80 -14.13
CA ASP A 108 -1.11 14.09 -15.26
C ASP A 108 -0.21 12.94 -15.72
N PHE A 109 -0.82 11.78 -15.97
CA PHE A 109 -0.16 10.56 -16.43
C PHE A 109 0.94 10.00 -15.50
N LEU A 110 1.08 10.55 -14.30
CA LEU A 110 1.81 9.91 -13.21
C LEU A 110 0.81 9.17 -12.33
N TYR A 111 1.02 7.86 -12.22
CA TYR A 111 0.16 6.99 -11.43
C TYR A 111 0.88 6.52 -10.17
N HIS A 112 0.11 6.33 -9.10
CA HIS A 112 0.53 5.49 -8.00
C HIS A 112 0.13 4.05 -8.30
N TRP A 113 1.01 3.09 -8.01
CA TRP A 113 0.85 1.68 -8.38
C TRP A 113 0.80 0.80 -7.14
N GLY A 114 0.01 -0.28 -7.19
CA GLY A 114 0.01 -1.31 -6.17
C GLY A 114 -0.49 -2.66 -6.67
N ILE A 115 -0.27 -3.70 -5.86
CA ILE A 115 -0.81 -5.04 -6.06
C ILE A 115 -1.89 -5.30 -5.01
N LEU A 116 -3.08 -5.69 -5.44
CA LEU A 116 -4.17 -6.11 -4.56
C LEU A 116 -4.37 -7.61 -4.67
N ILE A 117 -4.38 -8.31 -3.53
CA ILE A 117 -4.93 -9.66 -3.42
C ILE A 117 -6.35 -9.52 -2.89
N ALA A 118 -7.34 -9.74 -3.75
CA ALA A 118 -8.74 -9.53 -3.45
C ALA A 118 -9.28 -10.61 -2.51
N THR A 119 -9.80 -10.21 -1.36
CA THR A 119 -10.43 -11.13 -0.38
C THR A 119 -11.95 -10.99 -0.35
N SER A 120 -12.49 -9.95 -1.00
CA SER A 120 -13.90 -9.69 -1.23
C SER A 120 -14.13 -9.03 -2.60
N GLU A 121 -15.39 -8.79 -2.97
CA GLU A 121 -15.73 -8.12 -4.23
C GLU A 121 -15.36 -6.62 -4.26
N THR A 122 -15.11 -6.03 -3.10
CA THR A 122 -14.87 -4.59 -2.94
C THR A 122 -13.44 -4.26 -2.55
N GLY A 123 -12.61 -5.26 -2.27
CA GLY A 123 -11.29 -5.01 -1.71
C GLY A 123 -10.52 -6.25 -1.28
N GLY A 124 -9.45 -5.99 -0.53
CA GLY A 124 -8.51 -7.02 -0.10
C GLY A 124 -7.25 -6.43 0.53
N THR A 125 -6.17 -7.20 0.48
CA THR A 125 -4.85 -6.74 0.97
C THR A 125 -4.10 -6.07 -0.16
N LEU A 126 -3.82 -4.79 0.01
CA LEU A 126 -3.07 -3.94 -0.91
C LEU A 126 -1.61 -3.84 -0.48
N PHE A 127 -0.71 -4.11 -1.40
CA PHE A 127 0.73 -3.95 -1.29
C PHE A 127 1.18 -2.84 -2.22
N HIS A 128 1.89 -1.84 -1.70
CA HIS A 128 2.42 -0.76 -2.53
C HIS A 128 3.64 -0.11 -1.87
N GLN A 129 4.50 0.47 -2.70
CA GLN A 129 5.64 1.24 -2.22
C GLN A 129 5.25 2.70 -2.02
N THR A 130 5.60 3.26 -0.87
CA THR A 130 5.46 4.68 -0.56
C THR A 130 6.83 5.30 -0.35
N TYR A 131 7.02 6.53 -0.82
CA TYR A 131 8.25 7.28 -0.62
C TYR A 131 8.04 8.31 0.49
N ASN A 132 8.78 8.20 1.58
CA ASN A 132 8.71 9.12 2.71
C ASN A 132 10.13 9.46 3.19
N LYS A 133 10.45 10.76 3.30
CA LYS A 133 11.72 11.27 3.85
C LYS A 133 12.93 10.50 3.33
N ASP A 134 13.05 10.44 2.01
CA ASP A 134 14.18 9.84 1.30
C ASP A 134 14.27 8.31 1.33
N MET A 135 13.20 7.62 1.73
CA MET A 135 13.17 6.17 1.77
C MET A 135 11.89 5.58 1.18
N TRP A 136 12.05 4.55 0.36
CA TRP A 136 10.94 3.69 -0.07
C TRP A 136 10.60 2.66 1.00
N SER A 137 9.31 2.50 1.26
CA SER A 137 8.81 1.51 2.23
C SER A 137 7.56 0.80 1.71
N LEU A 138 7.54 -0.52 1.89
CA LEU A 138 6.39 -1.35 1.58
C LEU A 138 5.28 -1.07 2.60
N ALA A 139 4.16 -0.53 2.11
CA ALA A 139 2.92 -0.42 2.83
C ALA A 139 2.03 -1.62 2.51
N VAL A 140 1.43 -2.21 3.56
CA VAL A 140 0.49 -3.33 3.49
C VAL A 140 -0.80 -2.89 4.18
N GLU A 141 -1.88 -2.80 3.43
CA GLU A 141 -3.16 -2.25 3.92
C GLU A 141 -4.33 -3.17 3.58
N ILE A 142 -5.29 -3.29 4.50
CA ILE A 142 -6.62 -3.80 4.13
C ILE A 142 -7.39 -2.64 3.51
N ARG A 143 -7.73 -2.76 2.23
CA ARG A 143 -8.29 -1.67 1.42
C ARG A 143 -9.61 -2.05 0.80
N ASP A 144 -10.61 -1.19 0.99
CA ASP A 144 -11.83 -1.15 0.18
C ASP A 144 -11.58 -0.20 -1.01
N ILE A 145 -11.42 -0.77 -2.20
CA ILE A 145 -11.06 -0.02 -3.40
C ILE A 145 -12.24 0.77 -3.96
N THR A 146 -13.48 0.41 -3.60
CA THR A 146 -14.69 1.09 -4.07
C THR A 146 -14.81 2.52 -3.54
N ARG A 147 -14.11 2.81 -2.45
CA ARG A 147 -14.14 4.10 -1.76
C ARG A 147 -13.12 5.10 -2.28
N SER A 148 -12.24 4.68 -3.20
CA SER A 148 -11.19 5.54 -3.74
C SER A 148 -11.69 6.33 -4.96
N ARG A 149 -11.68 7.66 -4.86
CA ARG A 149 -12.05 8.54 -5.98
C ARG A 149 -10.93 8.67 -7.03
N SER A 150 -9.69 8.40 -6.63
CA SER A 150 -8.53 8.48 -7.50
C SER A 150 -8.21 7.15 -8.18
N LEU A 151 -8.95 6.07 -7.87
CA LEU A 151 -8.72 4.78 -8.51
C LEU A 151 -9.10 4.89 -9.99
N LEU A 152 -8.18 4.53 -10.87
CA LEU A 152 -8.40 4.56 -12.31
C LEU A 152 -8.70 3.17 -12.84
N CYS A 153 -7.89 2.18 -12.49
CA CYS A 153 -8.13 0.82 -12.94
C CYS A 153 -7.67 -0.27 -11.96
N ALA A 154 -8.25 -1.45 -12.14
CA ALA A 154 -7.80 -2.71 -11.59
C ALA A 154 -7.64 -3.74 -12.71
N LEU A 155 -6.40 -4.09 -13.05
CA LEU A 155 -6.10 -5.09 -14.07
C LEU A 155 -5.82 -6.44 -13.39
N LYS A 156 -6.66 -7.45 -13.62
CA LYS A 156 -6.47 -8.79 -13.06
C LYS A 156 -5.28 -9.45 -13.73
N LEU A 157 -4.28 -9.83 -12.93
CA LEU A 157 -3.09 -10.55 -13.39
C LEU A 157 -3.31 -12.06 -13.39
N GLY A 158 -4.06 -12.55 -12.40
CA GLY A 158 -4.28 -13.98 -12.20
C GLY A 158 -5.11 -14.25 -10.95
N ASP A 159 -5.07 -15.49 -10.50
CA ASP A 159 -5.82 -16.00 -9.35
C ASP A 159 -4.87 -16.64 -8.35
N VAL A 160 -5.00 -16.29 -7.08
CA VAL A 160 -4.29 -16.99 -6.00
C VAL A 160 -5.05 -18.25 -5.59
N GLU A 161 -4.33 -19.28 -5.17
CA GLU A 161 -4.94 -20.54 -4.77
C GLU A 161 -5.85 -20.36 -3.54
N ASP A 162 -5.40 -19.59 -2.56
CA ASP A 162 -6.10 -19.32 -1.31
C ASP A 162 -5.68 -17.96 -0.71
N CYS A 163 -6.53 -17.41 0.17
CA CYS A 163 -6.29 -16.17 0.92
C CYS A 163 -6.14 -16.43 2.44
N SER A 164 -5.80 -17.66 2.83
CA SER A 164 -5.50 -17.98 4.23
C SER A 164 -4.24 -17.26 4.72
N GLY A 165 -4.06 -17.17 6.04
CA GLY A 165 -2.91 -16.49 6.64
C GLY A 165 -1.57 -17.04 6.14
N THR A 166 -1.45 -18.35 5.92
CA THR A 166 -0.23 -18.97 5.37
C THR A 166 0.08 -18.48 3.96
N TRP A 167 -0.92 -18.47 3.07
CA TRP A 167 -0.75 -17.98 1.70
C TRP A 167 -0.46 -16.48 1.65
N MET A 168 -1.18 -15.69 2.44
CA MET A 168 -0.95 -14.25 2.51
C MET A 168 0.43 -13.91 3.07
N ASN A 169 0.93 -14.65 4.06
CA ASN A 169 2.29 -14.47 4.58
C ASN A 169 3.35 -14.82 3.52
N ALA A 170 3.14 -15.87 2.74
CA ALA A 170 4.05 -16.24 1.65
C ALA A 170 4.08 -15.18 0.54
N ILE A 171 2.91 -14.67 0.14
CA ILE A 171 2.78 -13.57 -0.81
C ILE A 171 3.46 -12.30 -0.27
N GLU A 172 3.19 -11.92 0.97
CA GLU A 172 3.84 -10.75 1.58
C GLU A 172 5.37 -10.92 1.62
N ALA A 173 5.86 -12.11 1.98
CA ALA A 173 7.29 -12.40 1.98
C ALA A 173 7.89 -12.28 0.56
N CYS A 174 7.23 -12.81 -0.46
CA CYS A 174 7.62 -12.66 -1.87
C CYS A 174 7.71 -11.17 -2.26
N LEU A 175 6.64 -10.40 -2.01
CA LEU A 175 6.55 -8.98 -2.35
C LEU A 175 7.53 -8.08 -1.56
N ARG A 176 7.84 -8.44 -0.32
CA ARG A 176 8.79 -7.73 0.52
C ARG A 176 10.23 -7.88 0.03
N HIS A 177 10.55 -9.01 -0.59
CA HIS A 177 11.89 -9.31 -1.10
C HIS A 177 12.05 -9.06 -2.60
N THR A 178 11.02 -8.54 -3.28
CA THR A 178 11.06 -8.16 -4.69
C THR A 178 12.28 -7.29 -4.98
N LYS A 179 13.09 -7.73 -5.95
CA LYS A 179 14.26 -6.99 -6.42
C LYS A 179 13.87 -6.13 -7.62
N VAL A 180 14.33 -4.88 -7.62
CA VAL A 180 14.14 -3.96 -8.73
C VAL A 180 15.48 -3.69 -9.35
N ASP A 181 15.62 -4.01 -10.64
CA ASP A 181 16.77 -3.63 -11.43
C ASP A 181 16.63 -2.18 -11.92
N GLY A 182 17.58 -1.32 -11.55
CA GLY A 182 17.59 0.10 -11.92
C GLY A 182 16.93 1.01 -10.88
N GLU A 183 16.24 2.05 -11.35
CA GLU A 183 15.63 3.05 -10.47
C GLU A 183 14.44 2.46 -9.68
N PHE A 184 14.46 2.64 -8.37
CA PHE A 184 13.38 2.17 -7.50
C PHE A 184 12.24 3.19 -7.46
N THR A 185 11.06 2.76 -7.91
CA THR A 185 9.81 3.54 -7.89
C THR A 185 8.63 2.61 -7.57
N CYS A 186 7.46 3.16 -7.22
CA CYS A 186 6.26 2.35 -7.06
C CYS A 186 5.89 1.58 -8.35
N ARG A 187 6.10 2.18 -9.52
CA ARG A 187 5.92 1.53 -10.82
C ARG A 187 6.90 0.36 -11.01
N THR A 188 8.21 0.63 -10.95
CA THR A 188 9.23 -0.40 -11.21
C THR A 188 9.16 -1.53 -10.18
N TRP A 189 8.81 -1.23 -8.93
CA TRP A 189 8.52 -2.25 -7.94
C TRP A 189 7.28 -3.08 -8.25
N VAL A 190 6.15 -2.48 -8.66
CA VAL A 190 4.93 -3.25 -9.00
C VAL A 190 5.15 -4.18 -10.20
N LEU A 191 5.94 -3.75 -11.19
CA LEU A 191 6.28 -4.60 -12.35
C LEU A 191 7.15 -5.79 -11.94
N ALA A 192 8.18 -5.56 -11.13
CA ALA A 192 8.99 -6.64 -10.57
C ALA A 192 8.17 -7.56 -9.65
N ALA A 193 7.30 -7.00 -8.81
CA ALA A 193 6.42 -7.76 -7.94
C ALA A 193 5.48 -8.68 -8.72
N ALA A 194 4.92 -8.20 -9.84
CA ALA A 194 4.10 -9.02 -10.71
C ALA A 194 4.89 -10.19 -11.33
N PHE A 195 6.15 -9.97 -11.71
CA PHE A 195 7.05 -11.03 -12.16
C PHE A 195 7.32 -12.05 -11.04
N GLU A 196 7.71 -11.59 -9.85
CA GLU A 196 8.01 -12.46 -8.70
C GLU A 196 6.80 -13.28 -8.24
N LEU A 197 5.59 -12.72 -8.33
CA LEU A 197 4.35 -13.47 -8.07
C LEU A 197 4.10 -14.57 -9.10
N ALA A 198 4.41 -14.31 -10.37
CA ALA A 198 4.32 -15.31 -11.43
C ALA A 198 5.37 -16.41 -11.23
N ASP A 199 6.63 -16.03 -10.98
CA ASP A 199 7.75 -16.94 -10.78
C ASP A 199 7.57 -17.82 -9.53
N GLY A 200 7.03 -17.24 -8.46
CA GLY A 200 6.64 -17.97 -7.26
C GLY A 200 5.42 -18.87 -7.43
N GLY A 201 4.79 -18.89 -8.62
CA GLY A 201 3.60 -19.69 -8.91
C GLY A 201 2.33 -19.23 -8.20
N PHE A 202 2.32 -18.01 -7.64
CA PHE A 202 1.21 -17.54 -6.81
C PHE A 202 -0.04 -17.19 -7.59
N ILE A 203 0.08 -16.81 -8.87
CA ILE A 203 -1.02 -16.20 -9.65
C ILE A 203 -1.37 -16.95 -10.94
N GLY A 204 -0.71 -18.07 -11.25
CA GLY A 204 -0.99 -18.87 -12.46
C GLY A 204 -0.69 -18.14 -13.78
N MET A 205 0.28 -17.22 -13.75
CA MET A 205 0.79 -16.50 -14.93
C MET A 205 2.23 -16.96 -15.18
N GLU A 206 2.65 -17.05 -16.44
CA GLU A 206 4.03 -17.36 -16.80
C GLU A 206 4.97 -16.20 -16.42
N PRO A 207 6.13 -16.45 -15.75
CA PRO A 207 7.10 -15.41 -15.44
C PRO A 207 7.85 -14.92 -16.68
N SER A 208 7.32 -13.87 -17.33
CA SER A 208 7.91 -13.28 -18.53
C SER A 208 7.97 -11.76 -18.46
N TRP A 209 9.17 -11.18 -18.55
CA TRP A 209 9.34 -9.72 -18.62
C TRP A 209 8.70 -9.09 -19.85
N ASP A 210 8.65 -9.81 -20.98
CA ASP A 210 7.90 -9.38 -22.16
C ASP A 210 6.39 -9.35 -21.88
N GLY A 211 5.88 -10.32 -21.10
CA GLY A 211 4.52 -10.33 -20.59
C GLY A 211 4.24 -9.16 -19.64
N ILE A 212 5.15 -8.89 -18.70
CA ILE A 212 5.05 -7.75 -17.77
C ILE A 212 5.03 -6.41 -18.51
N ALA A 213 5.84 -6.23 -19.56
CA ALA A 213 5.83 -5.01 -20.37
C ALA A 213 4.49 -4.79 -21.09
N LYS A 214 3.85 -5.87 -21.55
CA LYS A 214 2.49 -5.82 -22.12
C LYS A 214 1.44 -5.50 -21.07
N ILE A 215 1.53 -6.12 -19.88
CA ILE A 215 0.67 -5.80 -18.72
C ILE A 215 0.76 -4.33 -18.35
N GLU A 216 1.96 -3.76 -18.33
CA GLU A 216 2.14 -2.34 -18.06
C GLU A 216 1.40 -1.47 -19.09
N THR A 217 1.51 -1.83 -20.37
CA THR A 217 0.84 -1.13 -21.46
C THR A 217 -0.67 -1.22 -21.34
N GLU A 218 -1.20 -2.41 -21.01
CA GLU A 218 -2.63 -2.64 -20.75
C GLU A 218 -3.13 -1.79 -19.57
N ALA A 219 -2.42 -1.80 -18.44
CA ALA A 219 -2.80 -1.04 -17.26
C ALA A 219 -2.82 0.47 -17.53
N LYS A 220 -1.81 1.00 -18.23
CA LYS A 220 -1.76 2.41 -18.64
C LYS A 220 -2.89 2.77 -19.60
N PHE A 221 -3.21 1.90 -20.55
CA PHE A 221 -4.32 2.10 -21.47
C PHE A 221 -5.66 2.18 -20.72
N LEU A 222 -5.92 1.24 -19.80
CA LEU A 222 -7.12 1.26 -18.97
C LEU A 222 -7.20 2.49 -18.06
N ALA A 223 -6.09 2.91 -17.47
CA ALA A 223 -6.04 4.12 -16.67
C ALA A 223 -6.34 5.38 -17.49
N GLY A 224 -5.84 5.45 -18.73
CA GLY A 224 -6.15 6.52 -19.68
C GLY A 224 -7.62 6.54 -20.10
N ASP A 225 -8.21 5.38 -20.41
CA ASP A 225 -9.62 5.25 -20.73
C ASP A 225 -10.51 5.64 -19.55
N SER A 226 -10.16 5.19 -18.33
CA SER A 226 -10.83 5.60 -17.08
C SER A 226 -10.82 7.12 -16.87
N TRP A 227 -9.67 7.76 -17.13
CA TRP A 227 -9.53 9.21 -17.03
C TRP A 227 -10.45 9.95 -18.02
N GLN A 228 -10.57 9.44 -19.25
CA GLN A 228 -11.44 10.02 -20.27
C GLN A 228 -12.93 9.80 -20.00
N SER A 229 -13.31 8.61 -19.54
CA SER A 229 -14.71 8.25 -19.32
C SER A 229 -15.26 8.64 -17.95
N GLY A 230 -14.38 8.92 -16.98
CA GLY A 230 -14.75 9.20 -15.59
C GLY A 230 -15.25 7.98 -14.82
N THR A 231 -14.94 6.76 -15.29
CA THR A 231 -15.39 5.50 -14.70
C THR A 231 -14.24 4.55 -14.48
N VAL A 232 -14.12 3.97 -13.29
CA VAL A 232 -13.08 2.98 -12.98
C VAL A 232 -13.18 1.79 -13.93
N LYS A 233 -12.04 1.35 -14.47
CA LYS A 233 -11.95 0.20 -15.37
C LYS A 233 -11.46 -1.02 -14.61
N VAL A 234 -12.19 -2.13 -14.70
CA VAL A 234 -11.76 -3.41 -14.13
C VAL A 234 -11.82 -4.45 -15.23
N GLU A 235 -10.68 -5.02 -15.57
CA GLU A 235 -10.52 -5.94 -16.70
C GLU A 235 -9.52 -7.03 -16.35
N ALA A 236 -9.55 -8.15 -17.07
CA ALA A 236 -8.51 -9.16 -16.99
C ALA A 236 -7.39 -8.89 -18.01
N SER A 237 -6.15 -9.15 -17.59
CA SER A 237 -4.98 -9.13 -18.47
C SER A 237 -5.16 -10.12 -19.62
N LYS A 238 -4.71 -9.71 -20.81
CA LYS A 238 -4.70 -10.57 -22.01
C LYS A 238 -3.51 -11.51 -22.06
N GLN A 239 -2.59 -11.42 -21.11
CA GLN A 239 -1.42 -12.30 -21.06
C GLN A 239 -1.82 -13.73 -20.75
N GLU A 240 -1.09 -14.67 -21.33
CA GLU A 240 -1.37 -16.11 -21.22
C GLU A 240 -1.20 -16.60 -19.77
N ARG A 241 -2.10 -17.49 -19.36
CA ARG A 241 -1.98 -18.24 -18.11
C ARG A 241 -1.08 -19.45 -18.36
N ALA A 242 -0.26 -19.77 -17.37
CA ALA A 242 0.61 -20.95 -17.41
C ALA A 242 -0.19 -22.26 -17.30
#